data_AF-A0A7C3BFN2-F1
#
_entry.id   AF-A0A7C3BFN2-F1
#
_cell.length_a   1.000
_cell.length_b   1.000
_cell.length_c   1.000
_cell.angle_alpha   90.00
_cell.angle_beta   90.00
_cell.angle_gamma   90.00
#
_symmetry.space_group_name_H-M   'P 1'
#
loop_
_entity.id
_entity.type
_entity.pdbx_description
1 polymer ?
#
loop_
_entity_poly.entity_id
_entity_poly.type
_entity_poly.pdbx_seq_one_letter_code
_entity_poly.pdbx_strand_id
1 'polypeptide(L)'
;MDPQAKSIKNGATVMMIMSIFALVLSLMWIFITEIMFVSDFAAYTGQTFADYLVTDPAYAEIYIITKKLLGIVLLATSTLMTYITRKAYSKGERWSWFALLVAGGITWGSLIGYKIVIGYFKLGASSMTFIVGAILLAIGLALPAKAILGREGKTE
;
A
#
# COMPACT_ATOMS: atom_id res chain seq x y z
N MET A 1 -24.41 -16.12 13.80
CA MET A 1 -23.03 -16.25 13.28
C MET A 1 -22.09 -16.07 14.46
N ASP A 2 -21.14 -17.00 14.68
CA ASP A 2 -20.15 -16.92 15.76
C ASP A 2 -19.42 -15.55 15.75
N PRO A 3 -19.28 -14.86 16.90
CA PRO A 3 -18.56 -13.60 16.99
C PRO A 3 -17.14 -13.63 16.41
N GLN A 4 -16.41 -14.75 16.55
CA GLN A 4 -15.06 -14.88 16.00
C GLN A 4 -15.10 -14.99 14.47
N ALA A 5 -15.96 -15.85 13.93
CA ALA A 5 -16.20 -15.93 12.48
C ALA A 5 -16.62 -14.58 11.87
N LYS A 6 -17.43 -13.78 12.58
CA LYS A 6 -17.83 -12.42 12.15
C LYS A 6 -16.67 -11.45 12.12
N SER A 7 -15.82 -11.48 13.16
CA SER A 7 -14.62 -10.66 13.23
C SER A 7 -13.63 -10.97 12.09
N ILE A 8 -13.39 -12.26 11.79
CA ILE A 8 -12.56 -12.70 10.65
C ILE A 8 -13.14 -12.21 9.33
N LYS A 9 -14.45 -12.40 9.11
CA LYS A 9 -15.13 -11.93 7.89
C LYS A 9 -14.98 -10.42 7.71
N ASN A 10 -15.21 -9.63 8.75
CA ASN A 10 -15.09 -8.18 8.68
C ASN A 10 -13.65 -7.74 8.40
N GLY A 11 -12.67 -8.33 9.08
CA GLY A 11 -11.25 -8.09 8.82
C GLY A 11 -10.86 -8.40 7.38
N ALA A 12 -11.30 -9.55 6.85
CA ALA A 12 -11.04 -9.95 5.48
C ALA A 12 -11.70 -9.00 4.46
N THR A 13 -12.91 -8.50 4.73
CA THR A 13 -13.56 -7.49 3.89
C THR A 13 -12.74 -6.20 3.83
N VAL A 14 -12.30 -5.69 4.99
CA VAL A 14 -11.48 -4.46 5.04
C VAL A 14 -10.15 -4.69 4.32
N MET A 15 -9.52 -5.85 4.52
CA MET A 15 -8.27 -6.19 3.86
C MET A 15 -8.41 -6.30 2.34
N MET A 16 -9.54 -6.83 1.85
CA MET A 16 -9.88 -6.84 0.42
C MET A 16 -10.07 -5.43 -0.13
N ILE A 17 -10.77 -4.56 0.60
CA ILE A 17 -10.93 -3.15 0.21
C ILE A 17 -9.56 -2.48 0.09
N MET A 18 -8.68 -2.71 1.07
CA MET A 18 -7.32 -2.18 1.06
C MET A 18 -6.51 -2.70 -0.14
N SER A 19 -6.55 -4.01 -0.40
CA SER A 19 -5.77 -4.61 -1.50
C SER A 19 -6.28 -4.15 -2.86
N ILE A 20 -7.60 -3.99 -3.03
CA ILE A 20 -8.20 -3.41 -4.24
C ILE A 20 -7.82 -1.94 -4.39
N PHE A 21 -7.85 -1.18 -3.29
CA PHE A 21 -7.41 0.22 -3.29
C PHE A 21 -5.94 0.34 -3.73
N ALA A 22 -5.04 -0.50 -3.20
CA ALA A 22 -3.65 -0.55 -3.62
C ALA A 22 -3.49 -0.96 -5.10
N LEU A 23 -4.33 -1.89 -5.58
CA LEU A 23 -4.40 -2.29 -6.98
C LEU A 23 -4.74 -1.10 -7.89
N VAL A 24 -5.80 -0.35 -7.56
CA VAL A 24 -6.18 0.86 -8.32
C VAL A 24 -5.08 1.90 -8.28
N LEU A 25 -4.51 2.15 -7.09
CA LEU A 25 -3.41 3.10 -6.92
C LEU A 25 -2.18 2.71 -7.76
N SER A 26 -1.87 1.41 -7.83
CA SER A 26 -0.76 0.91 -8.65
C SER A 26 -0.95 1.18 -10.15
N LEU A 27 -2.18 1.02 -10.65
CA LEU A 27 -2.50 1.35 -12.05
C LEU A 27 -2.38 2.85 -12.29
N MET A 28 -2.82 3.68 -11.34
CA MET A 28 -2.63 5.13 -11.44
C MET A 28 -1.15 5.49 -11.53
N TRP A 29 -0.28 4.82 -10.78
CA TRP A 29 1.16 5.10 -10.83
C TRP A 29 1.83 4.69 -12.13
N ILE A 30 1.29 3.68 -12.81
CA ILE A 30 1.80 3.22 -14.11
C ILE A 30 1.34 4.14 -15.24
N PHE A 31 0.05 4.51 -15.25
CA PHE A 31 -0.57 5.19 -16.39
C PHE A 31 -0.67 6.71 -16.25
N ILE A 32 -0.73 7.25 -15.03
CA ILE A 32 -0.83 8.70 -14.77
C ILE A 32 0.27 9.17 -13.79
N THR A 33 1.48 8.63 -13.97
CA THR A 33 2.66 8.87 -13.13
C THR A 33 2.96 10.36 -12.96
N GLU A 34 2.86 11.14 -14.04
CA GLU A 34 3.19 12.56 -14.03
C GLU A 34 2.31 13.32 -13.03
N ILE A 35 1.00 13.06 -13.03
CA ILE A 35 0.04 13.68 -12.10
C ILE A 35 0.36 13.29 -10.65
N MET A 36 0.77 12.04 -10.43
CA MET A 36 0.99 11.50 -9.08
C MET A 36 2.32 11.97 -8.45
N PHE A 37 3.37 12.19 -9.25
CA PHE A 37 4.75 12.30 -8.76
C PHE A 37 5.54 13.52 -9.22
N VAL A 38 5.06 14.31 -10.18
CA VAL A 38 5.76 15.55 -10.58
C VAL A 38 5.81 16.56 -9.43
N SER A 39 4.76 16.58 -8.59
CA SER A 39 4.74 17.44 -7.40
C SER A 39 5.85 17.09 -6.39
N ASP A 40 6.23 15.81 -6.30
CA ASP A 40 7.33 15.37 -5.43
C ASP A 40 8.69 15.83 -5.94
N PHE A 41 8.87 15.87 -7.26
CA PHE A 41 10.08 16.38 -7.88
C PHE A 41 10.29 17.84 -7.49
N ALA A 42 9.27 18.68 -7.73
CA ALA A 42 9.34 20.10 -7.40
C ALA A 42 9.51 20.35 -5.90
N ALA A 43 8.88 19.52 -5.06
CA ALA A 43 9.04 19.62 -3.62
C ALA A 43 10.48 19.33 -3.15
N TYR A 44 11.19 18.41 -3.81
CA TYR A 44 12.54 18.01 -3.42
C TYR A 44 13.63 18.89 -4.06
N THR A 45 13.48 19.24 -5.35
CA THR A 45 14.51 19.97 -6.11
C THR A 45 14.30 21.48 -6.10
N GLY A 46 13.09 21.95 -5.79
CA GLY A 46 12.70 23.35 -5.93
C GLY A 46 12.47 23.81 -7.37
N GLN A 47 12.61 22.92 -8.36
CA GLN A 47 12.45 23.23 -9.79
C GLN A 47 11.21 22.55 -10.37
N THR A 48 10.64 23.14 -11.42
CA THR A 48 9.55 22.47 -12.12
C THR A 48 10.09 21.30 -12.93
N PHE A 49 9.29 20.24 -13.06
CA PHE A 49 9.68 19.08 -13.87
C PHE A 49 9.76 19.44 -15.37
N ALA A 50 8.98 20.41 -15.83
CA ALA A 50 9.00 20.89 -17.21
C ALA A 50 10.33 21.56 -17.56
N ASP A 51 10.88 22.39 -16.67
CA ASP A 51 12.19 23.02 -16.89
C ASP A 51 13.32 21.97 -16.94
N TYR A 52 13.17 20.93 -16.12
CA TYR A 52 14.16 19.84 -16.08
C TYR A 52 14.10 18.94 -17.31
N LEU A 53 12.91 18.71 -17.88
CA LEU A 53 12.75 17.98 -19.14
C LEU A 53 13.52 18.63 -20.30
N VAL A 54 13.64 19.96 -20.29
CA VAL A 54 14.41 20.71 -21.31
C VAL A 54 15.91 20.67 -21.02
N THR A 55 16.29 20.70 -19.75
CA THR A 55 17.70 20.79 -19.32
C THR A 55 18.43 19.44 -19.35
N ASP A 56 17.79 18.40 -18.83
CA ASP A 56 18.30 17.02 -18.81
C ASP A 56 17.15 16.02 -19.04
N PRO A 57 16.78 15.79 -20.32
CA PRO A 57 15.67 14.89 -20.65
C PRO A 57 15.92 13.45 -20.22
N ALA A 58 17.18 12.98 -20.24
CA ALA A 58 17.53 11.62 -19.88
C ALA A 58 17.25 11.34 -18.39
N TYR A 59 17.62 12.28 -17.51
CA TYR A 59 17.30 12.16 -16.09
C TYR A 59 15.80 12.22 -15.82
N ALA A 60 15.09 13.15 -16.48
CA ALA A 60 13.64 13.28 -16.34
C ALA A 60 12.90 12.00 -16.77
N GLU A 61 13.32 11.36 -17.86
CA GLU A 61 12.78 10.07 -18.30
C GLU A 61 13.04 8.97 -17.26
N ILE A 62 14.27 8.85 -16.74
CA ILE A 62 14.61 7.85 -15.71
C ILE A 62 13.77 8.07 -14.44
N TYR A 63 13.51 9.32 -14.05
CA TYR A 63 12.65 9.62 -12.90
C TYR A 63 11.24 9.04 -13.11
N ILE A 64 10.61 9.29 -14.26
CA ILE A 64 9.27 8.78 -14.57
C ILE A 64 9.26 7.25 -14.68
N ILE A 65 10.25 6.65 -15.35
CA ILE A 65 10.37 5.19 -15.47
C ILE A 65 10.48 4.54 -14.09
N THR A 66 11.28 5.12 -13.19
CA THR A 66 11.44 4.62 -11.82
C THR A 66 10.13 4.65 -11.04
N LYS A 67 9.33 5.72 -11.18
CA LYS A 67 8.01 5.80 -10.54
C LYS A 67 7.00 4.80 -11.12
N LYS A 68 7.02 4.56 -12.43
CA LYS A 68 6.22 3.50 -13.08
C LYS A 68 6.62 2.11 -12.56
N LEU A 69 7.92 1.85 -12.40
CA LEU A 69 8.43 0.60 -11.85
C LEU A 69 7.91 0.37 -10.41
N LEU A 70 7.90 1.40 -9.57
CA LEU A 70 7.28 1.31 -8.24
C LEU A 70 5.78 0.98 -8.32
N GLY A 71 5.07 1.53 -9.32
CA GLY A 71 3.69 1.16 -9.63
C GLY A 71 3.54 -0.33 -9.96
N ILE A 72 4.44 -0.90 -10.76
CA ILE A 72 4.44 -2.33 -11.08
C ILE A 72 4.71 -3.20 -9.84
N VAL A 73 5.65 -2.80 -8.99
CA VAL A 73 5.92 -3.50 -7.72
C VAL A 73 4.70 -3.48 -6.80
N LEU A 74 4.02 -2.34 -6.70
CA LEU A 74 2.79 -2.21 -5.94
C LEU A 74 1.66 -3.05 -6.53
N LEU A 75 1.57 -3.16 -7.86
CA LEU A 75 0.59 -4.00 -8.56
C LEU A 75 0.79 -5.49 -8.24
N ALA A 76 2.03 -5.97 -8.28
CA ALA A 76 2.36 -7.35 -7.92
C ALA A 76 2.04 -7.62 -6.44
N THR A 77 2.43 -6.71 -5.56
CA THR A 77 2.20 -6.84 -4.11
C THR A 77 0.72 -6.85 -3.77
N SER A 78 -0.06 -5.92 -4.32
CA SER A 78 -1.52 -5.83 -4.08
C SER A 78 -2.28 -7.03 -4.65
N THR A 79 -1.82 -7.60 -5.77
CA THR A 79 -2.35 -8.86 -6.30
C THR A 79 -2.10 -10.02 -5.35
N LEU A 80 -0.87 -10.16 -4.83
CA LEU A 80 -0.54 -11.20 -3.85
C LEU A 80 -1.33 -11.03 -2.56
N MET A 81 -1.44 -9.81 -2.03
CA MET A 81 -2.25 -9.52 -0.84
C MET A 81 -3.72 -9.88 -1.05
N THR A 82 -4.26 -9.61 -2.24
CA THR A 82 -5.63 -10.01 -2.61
C THR A 82 -5.79 -11.53 -2.59
N TYR A 83 -4.82 -12.26 -3.14
CA TYR A 83 -4.84 -13.73 -3.15
C TYR A 83 -4.75 -14.31 -1.73
N ILE A 84 -3.79 -13.86 -0.93
CA ILE A 84 -3.61 -14.29 0.47
C ILE A 84 -4.87 -13.98 1.28
N THR A 85 -5.45 -12.80 1.10
CA THR A 85 -6.66 -12.38 1.80
C THR A 85 -7.82 -13.34 1.50
N ARG A 86 -8.02 -13.68 0.23
CA ARG A 86 -9.10 -14.58 -0.20
C ARG A 86 -8.89 -16.02 0.24
N LYS A 87 -7.67 -16.55 0.13
CA LYS A 87 -7.41 -17.99 0.25
C LYS A 87 -7.06 -18.46 1.67
N ALA A 88 -6.40 -17.61 2.46
CA ALA A 88 -5.87 -17.98 3.76
C ALA A 88 -6.40 -17.08 4.90
N TYR A 89 -6.37 -15.76 4.71
CA TYR A 89 -6.79 -14.80 5.74
C TYR A 89 -8.28 -14.92 6.10
N SER A 90 -9.14 -15.08 5.09
CA SER A 90 -10.58 -15.28 5.26
C SER A 90 -10.93 -16.55 6.06
N LYS A 91 -10.02 -17.52 6.14
CA LYS A 91 -10.15 -18.77 6.92
C LYS A 91 -9.55 -18.64 8.33
N GLY A 92 -8.91 -17.52 8.64
CA GLY A 92 -8.22 -17.29 9.90
C GLY A 92 -6.92 -18.07 10.04
N GLU A 93 -6.22 -18.37 8.94
CA GLU A 93 -4.90 -19.00 8.99
C GLU A 93 -3.87 -18.02 9.56
N ARG A 94 -3.20 -18.39 10.65
CA ARG A 94 -2.37 -17.47 11.43
C ARG A 94 -1.19 -16.88 10.66
N TRP A 95 -0.51 -17.67 9.83
CA TRP A 95 0.63 -17.20 9.02
C TRP A 95 0.22 -16.07 8.07
N SER A 96 -1.01 -16.08 7.56
CA SER A 96 -1.50 -15.08 6.61
C SER A 96 -1.65 -13.69 7.23
N TRP A 97 -1.97 -13.62 8.53
CA TRP A 97 -2.03 -12.37 9.29
C TRP A 97 -0.64 -11.73 9.37
N PHE A 98 0.39 -12.51 9.70
CA PHE A 98 1.78 -12.02 9.74
C PHE A 98 2.30 -11.66 8.35
N ALA A 99 1.98 -12.45 7.32
CA ALA A 99 2.36 -12.14 5.94
C ALA A 99 1.79 -10.79 5.49
N LEU A 100 0.52 -10.52 5.78
CA LEU A 100 -0.13 -9.25 5.47
C LEU A 100 0.39 -8.09 6.32
N LEU A 101 0.70 -8.32 7.60
CA LEU A 101 1.34 -7.32 8.46
C LEU A 101 2.69 -6.89 7.90
N VAL A 102 3.56 -7.84 7.58
CA VAL A 102 4.92 -7.56 7.08
C VAL A 102 4.85 -6.90 5.71
N ALA A 103 4.12 -7.51 4.76
CA ALA A 103 4.01 -6.97 3.41
C ALA A 103 3.35 -5.59 3.39
N GLY A 104 2.24 -5.42 4.11
CA GLY A 104 1.53 -4.16 4.22
C GLY A 104 2.34 -3.10 4.98
N GLY A 105 3.02 -3.49 6.05
CA GLY A 105 3.86 -2.60 6.85
C GLY A 105 5.05 -2.07 6.06
N ILE A 106 5.77 -2.93 5.34
CA ILE A 106 6.84 -2.52 4.43
C ILE A 106 6.28 -1.62 3.32
N THR A 107 5.17 -2.00 2.70
CA THR A 107 4.55 -1.24 1.60
C THR A 107 4.15 0.16 2.07
N TRP A 108 3.19 0.29 2.98
CA TRP A 108 2.67 1.60 3.38
C TRP A 108 3.69 2.39 4.21
N GLY A 109 4.50 1.71 5.04
CA GLY A 109 5.55 2.33 5.82
C GLY A 109 6.64 2.95 4.95
N SER A 110 7.09 2.27 3.89
CA SER A 110 8.08 2.84 2.96
C SER A 110 7.53 4.03 2.18
N LEU A 111 6.26 4.03 1.80
CA LEU A 111 5.63 5.16 1.10
C LEU A 111 5.49 6.40 1.98
N ILE A 112 5.11 6.22 3.25
CA ILE A 112 5.08 7.29 4.24
C ILE A 112 6.51 7.77 4.52
N GLY A 113 7.45 6.85 4.74
CA GLY A 113 8.87 7.15 4.96
C GLY A 113 9.49 7.95 3.81
N TYR A 114 9.19 7.59 2.56
CA TYR A 114 9.60 8.34 1.37
C TYR A 114 9.16 9.80 1.45
N LYS A 115 7.90 10.08 1.79
CA LYS A 115 7.38 11.45 1.91
C LYS A 115 8.06 12.25 3.03
N ILE A 116 8.39 11.58 4.14
CA ILE A 116 9.13 12.20 5.24
C ILE A 116 10.56 12.55 4.79
N VAL A 117 11.25 11.62 4.11
CA VAL A 117 12.64 11.81 3.65
C VAL A 117 12.75 12.95 2.63
N ILE A 118 11.80 13.10 1.72
CA ILE A 118 11.80 14.23 0.77
C ILE A 118 11.42 15.57 1.42
N GLY A 119 11.13 15.60 2.73
CA GLY A 119 10.76 16.82 3.46
C GLY A 119 9.37 17.37 3.11
N TYR A 120 8.54 16.58 2.42
CA TYR A 120 7.24 16.99 1.91
C TYR A 120 6.15 16.02 2.33
N PHE A 121 5.72 16.15 3.59
CA PHE A 121 4.50 15.54 4.08
C PHE A 121 3.37 16.58 4.12
N LYS A 122 2.97 17.10 2.95
CA LYS A 122 1.72 17.87 2.86
C LYS A 122 0.55 16.91 2.72
N LEU A 123 -0.59 17.28 3.32
CA LEU A 123 -1.88 16.61 3.18
C LEU A 123 -2.47 16.84 1.77
N GLY A 124 -1.70 16.48 0.73
CA GLY A 124 -2.11 16.47 -0.66
C GLY A 124 -2.60 15.10 -1.10
N ALA A 125 -3.05 15.00 -2.36
CA ALA A 125 -3.66 13.79 -2.91
C ALA A 125 -2.77 12.54 -2.75
N SER A 126 -1.47 12.63 -3.05
CA SER A 126 -0.56 11.48 -2.95
C SER A 126 -0.35 11.02 -1.51
N SER A 127 -0.02 11.93 -0.58
CA SER A 127 0.17 11.59 0.85
C SER A 127 -1.10 11.04 1.51
N MET A 128 -2.28 11.56 1.13
CA MET A 128 -3.57 11.06 1.63
C MET A 128 -3.81 9.61 1.25
N THR A 129 -3.47 9.21 0.02
CA THR A 129 -3.63 7.80 -0.38
C THR A 129 -2.81 6.85 0.48
N PHE A 130 -1.63 7.27 0.97
CA PHE A 130 -0.76 6.42 1.78
C PHE A 130 -1.29 6.26 3.21
N ILE A 131 -1.81 7.35 3.77
CA ILE A 131 -2.46 7.36 5.09
C ILE A 131 -3.70 6.46 5.06
N VAL A 132 -4.56 6.61 4.04
CA VAL A 132 -5.77 5.79 3.90
C VAL A 132 -5.42 4.31 3.79
N GLY A 133 -4.42 3.96 2.97
CA GLY A 133 -3.93 2.58 2.85
C GLY A 133 -3.43 2.00 4.18
N ALA A 134 -2.63 2.77 4.92
CA ALA A 134 -2.11 2.37 6.22
C ALA A 134 -3.23 2.17 7.26
N ILE A 135 -4.23 3.05 7.28
CA ILE A 135 -5.39 2.94 8.18
C ILE A 135 -6.20 1.68 7.84
N LEU A 136 -6.48 1.43 6.56
CA LEU A 136 -7.21 0.24 6.14
C LEU A 136 -6.44 -1.05 6.50
N LEU A 137 -5.12 -1.07 6.34
CA LEU A 137 -4.28 -2.17 6.80
C LEU A 137 -4.44 -2.38 8.31
N ALA A 138 -4.28 -1.32 9.10
CA ALA A 138 -4.34 -1.38 10.55
C ALA A 138 -5.70 -1.91 11.04
N ILE A 139 -6.80 -1.37 10.52
CA ILE A 139 -8.16 -1.82 10.85
C ILE A 139 -8.37 -3.28 10.42
N GLY A 140 -7.97 -3.61 9.19
CA GLY A 140 -8.17 -4.94 8.64
C GLY A 140 -7.40 -6.03 9.39
N LEU A 141 -6.24 -5.70 9.97
CA LEU A 141 -5.45 -6.59 10.84
C LEU A 141 -5.95 -6.60 12.29
N ALA A 142 -6.33 -5.45 12.84
CA ALA A 142 -6.76 -5.33 14.24
C ALA A 142 -8.10 -6.03 14.50
N LEU A 143 -9.06 -5.91 13.58
CA LEU A 143 -10.40 -6.47 13.73
C LEU A 143 -10.39 -7.99 14.03
N PRO A 144 -9.66 -8.83 13.28
CA PRO A 144 -9.60 -10.27 13.51
C PRO A 144 -8.42 -10.74 14.37
N ALA A 145 -7.57 -9.84 14.88
CA ALA A 145 -6.35 -10.19 15.60
C ALA A 145 -6.60 -11.20 16.73
N LYS A 146 -7.58 -10.94 17.60
CA LYS A 146 -7.92 -11.87 18.70
C LYS A 146 -8.38 -13.24 18.20
N ALA A 147 -9.19 -13.27 17.14
CA ALA A 147 -9.75 -14.51 16.58
C ALA A 147 -8.70 -15.36 15.85
N ILE A 148 -7.72 -14.73 15.21
CA ILE A 148 -6.67 -15.42 14.44
C ILE A 148 -5.47 -15.78 15.32
N LEU A 149 -5.02 -14.86 16.17
CA LEU A 149 -3.82 -15.03 16.98
C LEU A 149 -4.10 -15.77 18.29
N GLY A 150 -5.31 -15.66 18.84
CA GLY A 150 -5.70 -16.31 20.10
C GLY A 150 -5.96 -17.82 20.00
N ARG A 151 -5.71 -18.45 18.84
CA ARG A 151 -5.89 -19.90 18.64
C ARG A 151 -4.72 -20.76 19.15
N GLU A 152 -3.69 -20.18 19.75
CA GLU A 152 -2.64 -20.95 20.42
C GLU A 152 -3.20 -21.64 21.67
N GLY A 153 -3.33 -22.97 21.61
CA GLY A 153 -3.76 -23.80 22.74
C GLY A 153 -4.52 -25.08 22.37
N LYS A 154 -4.90 -25.29 21.10
CA LYS A 154 -5.47 -26.56 20.63
C LYS A 154 -4.66 -27.09 19.46
N THR A 155 -3.46 -27.59 19.77
CA THR A 155 -2.84 -28.65 18.97
C THR A 155 -3.71 -29.89 19.14
N GLU A 156 -4.48 -30.22 18.10
CA GLU A 156 -4.92 -31.60 17.87
C GLU A 156 -3.74 -32.45 17.42
#